data_AF-A0A1G4FHU7-F1
#
_entry.id   AF-A0A1G4FHU7-F1
#
_cell.length_a   1.000
_cell.length_b   1.000
_cell.length_c   1.000
_cell.angle_alpha   90.00
_cell.angle_beta   90.00
_cell.angle_gamma   90.00
#
_symmetry.space_group_name_H-M   'P 1'
#
loop_
_entity.id
_entity.type
_entity.pdbx_description
1 polymer ?
#
loop_
_entity_poly.entity_id
_entity_poly.type
_entity_poly.pdbx_seq_one_letter_code
_entity_poly.pdbx_strand_id
1 'polypeptide(L)'
;MKDKEVLSYLMDRYKKSNGKRKKMLYASILALRKRIPQKPKEQSEVLSIYNIYNCPCCEEGVGIYNIEREEWSYQNEYCPECGQHISWEGIDSE
;
A
#
# COMPACT_ATOMS: atom_id res chain seq x y z
N MET A 1 16.08 -7.42 8.75
CA MET A 1 16.08 -7.00 10.17
C MET A 1 16.01 -5.46 10.27
N LYS A 2 14.96 -4.78 9.74
CA LYS A 2 14.98 -3.28 9.70
C LYS A 2 13.61 -2.61 9.96
N ASP A 3 12.64 -2.65 9.04
CA ASP A 3 11.46 -1.77 9.19
C ASP A 3 10.42 -2.24 10.23
N LYS A 4 10.14 -3.55 10.34
CA LYS A 4 9.18 -4.08 11.33
C LYS A 4 9.65 -3.89 12.78
N GLU A 5 10.95 -4.04 13.02
CA GLU A 5 11.55 -3.83 14.35
C GLU A 5 11.60 -2.35 14.73
N VAL A 6 12.00 -1.48 13.79
CA VAL A 6 11.95 -0.04 14.00
C VAL A 6 10.52 0.44 14.22
N LEU A 7 9.55 -0.11 13.48
CA LEU A 7 8.12 0.17 13.69
C LEU A 7 7.66 -0.24 15.09
N SER A 8 8.04 -1.44 15.55
CA SER A 8 7.75 -1.92 16.90
C SER A 8 8.34 -0.98 17.96
N TYR A 9 9.62 -0.62 17.82
CA TYR A 9 10.30 0.33 18.71
C TYR A 9 9.61 1.70 18.77
N LEU A 10 9.23 2.26 17.63
CA LEU A 10 8.57 3.57 17.56
C LEU A 10 7.16 3.52 18.16
N MET A 11 6.43 2.43 17.96
CA MET A 11 5.10 2.24 18.55
C MET A 11 5.15 2.21 20.08
N ASP A 12 6.15 1.58 20.67
CA ASP A 12 6.33 1.57 22.13
C ASP A 12 6.68 2.96 22.68
N ARG A 13 7.49 3.73 21.96
CA ARG A 13 7.77 5.14 22.30
C ARG A 13 6.53 6.02 22.14
N TYR A 14 5.72 5.78 21.12
CA TYR A 14 4.49 6.54 20.86
C TYR A 14 3.47 6.40 21.99
N LYS A 15 3.27 5.19 22.52
CA LYS A 15 2.36 4.91 23.65
C LYS A 15 2.69 5.72 24.90
N LYS A 16 3.98 5.99 25.14
CA LYS A 16 4.51 6.70 26.32
C LYS A 16 4.69 8.21 26.10
N SER A 17 4.37 8.72 24.91
CA SER A 17 4.66 10.10 24.51
C SER A 17 3.41 10.97 24.45
N ASN A 18 3.58 12.28 24.66
CA ASN A 18 2.51 13.28 24.68
C ASN A 18 2.85 14.47 23.75
N GLY A 19 1.85 15.31 23.46
CA GLY A 19 2.02 16.59 22.77
C GLY A 19 2.75 16.50 21.42
N LYS A 20 3.67 17.44 21.17
CA LYS A 20 4.42 17.55 19.90
C LYS A 20 5.21 16.28 19.57
N ARG A 21 5.83 15.65 20.57
CA ARG A 21 6.61 14.41 20.39
C ARG A 21 5.73 13.26 19.90
N LYS A 22 4.51 13.14 20.45
CA LYS A 22 3.54 12.11 20.02
C LYS A 22 3.17 12.26 18.54
N LYS A 23 2.94 13.51 18.08
CA LYS A 23 2.63 13.81 16.67
C LYS A 23 3.78 13.44 15.72
N MET A 24 5.03 13.76 16.08
CA MET A 24 6.20 13.40 15.26
C MET A 24 6.41 11.88 15.17
N LEU A 25 6.24 11.16 16.29
CA LEU A 25 6.32 9.70 16.29
C LEU A 25 5.22 9.09 15.43
N TYR A 26 3.99 9.62 15.48
CA TYR A 26 2.90 9.17 14.62
C TYR A 26 3.22 9.32 13.13
N ALA A 27 3.72 10.48 12.71
CA ALA A 27 4.11 10.72 11.32
C ALA A 27 5.21 9.74 10.87
N SER A 28 6.20 9.48 11.73
CA SER A 28 7.29 8.53 11.46
C SER A 28 6.77 7.09 11.32
N ILE A 29 5.87 6.68 12.21
CA ILE A 29 5.21 5.37 12.18
C ILE A 29 4.38 5.22 10.91
N LEU A 30 3.63 6.25 10.53
CA LEU A 30 2.81 6.23 9.32
C LEU A 30 3.67 6.09 8.06
N ALA A 31 4.76 6.86 7.96
CA ALA A 31 5.71 6.77 6.86
C ALA A 31 6.34 5.38 6.74
N LEU A 32 6.77 4.80 7.87
CA LEU A 32 7.35 3.45 7.87
C LEU A 32 6.33 2.37 7.48
N ARG A 33 5.08 2.48 7.94
CA ARG A 33 4.02 1.56 7.53
C ARG A 33 3.80 1.56 6.02
N LYS A 34 3.79 2.76 5.41
CA LYS A 34 3.61 2.93 3.96
C LYS A 34 4.76 2.36 3.13
N ARG A 35 5.97 2.23 3.68
CA ARG A 35 7.11 1.60 3.02
C ARG A 35 7.02 0.07 2.99
N ILE A 36 6.29 -0.53 3.92
CA ILE A 36 6.07 -1.98 3.94
C ILE A 36 5.11 -2.31 2.79
N PRO A 37 5.52 -3.12 1.80
CA PRO A 37 4.67 -3.47 0.67
C PRO A 37 3.39 -4.16 1.13
N GLN A 38 2.26 -3.82 0.51
CA GLN A 38 0.98 -4.48 0.74
C GLN A 38 0.33 -4.85 -0.60
N LYS A 39 -0.33 -6.01 -0.63
CA LYS A 39 -1.04 -6.45 -1.84
C LYS A 39 -2.21 -5.50 -2.15
N PRO A 40 -2.42 -5.11 -3.42
CA PRO A 40 -3.59 -4.35 -3.81
C PRO A 40 -4.85 -5.21 -3.68
N LYS A 41 -5.99 -4.54 -3.59
CA LYS A 41 -7.31 -5.19 -3.55
C LYS A 41 -7.88 -5.21 -4.95
N GLU A 42 -8.19 -6.39 -5.47
CA GLU A 42 -8.94 -6.51 -6.71
C GLU A 42 -10.38 -6.04 -6.49
N GLN A 43 -10.88 -5.22 -7.41
CA GLN A 43 -12.25 -4.75 -7.40
C GLN A 43 -13.13 -5.77 -8.12
N SER A 44 -14.01 -6.43 -7.37
CA SER A 44 -14.78 -7.60 -7.81
C SER A 44 -15.85 -7.35 -8.89
N GLU A 45 -16.08 -6.10 -9.32
CA GLU A 45 -17.31 -5.75 -10.06
C GLU A 45 -17.14 -5.00 -11.38
N VAL A 46 -15.94 -4.71 -11.88
CA VAL A 46 -15.83 -3.61 -12.84
C VAL A 46 -15.17 -4.01 -14.15
N LEU A 47 -16.04 -4.36 -15.11
CA LEU A 47 -15.81 -4.54 -16.56
C LEU A 47 -15.34 -5.95 -16.96
N SER A 48 -16.04 -6.55 -17.93
CA SER A 48 -15.82 -7.93 -18.39
C SER A 48 -14.43 -8.24 -18.95
N ILE A 49 -13.63 -7.22 -19.22
CA ILE A 49 -12.32 -7.34 -19.86
C ILE A 49 -11.19 -6.69 -19.06
N TYR A 50 -11.48 -6.10 -17.89
CA TYR A 50 -10.47 -5.44 -17.05
C TYR A 50 -10.54 -5.90 -15.60
N ASN A 51 -9.39 -6.22 -15.02
CA ASN A 51 -9.24 -6.34 -13.57
C ASN A 51 -8.70 -5.01 -13.04
N ILE A 52 -9.46 -4.36 -12.15
CA ILE A 52 -9.07 -3.12 -11.50
C ILE A 52 -8.51 -3.44 -10.11
N TYR A 53 -7.35 -2.86 -9.79
CA TYR A 53 -6.65 -3.08 -8.54
C TYR A 53 -6.52 -1.76 -7.77
N ASN A 54 -7.01 -1.76 -6.54
CA ASN A 54 -7.09 -0.58 -5.68
C ASN A 54 -6.08 -0.64 -4.53
N CYS A 55 -5.63 0.53 -4.10
CA CYS A 55 -4.72 0.70 -2.98
C CYS A 55 -5.35 0.11 -1.70
N PRO A 56 -4.62 -0.73 -0.93
CA PRO A 56 -5.17 -1.34 0.26
C PRO A 56 -5.41 -0.34 1.41
N CYS A 57 -4.83 0.86 1.33
CA CYS A 57 -4.91 1.90 2.37
C CYS A 57 -5.96 2.97 2.11
N CYS A 58 -6.18 3.36 0.85
CA CYS A 58 -7.04 4.50 0.49
C CYS A 58 -7.99 4.22 -0.68
N GLU A 59 -8.01 2.99 -1.19
CA GLU A 59 -8.92 2.52 -2.25
C GLU A 59 -8.74 3.19 -3.63
N GLU A 60 -7.76 4.09 -3.77
CA GLU A 60 -7.36 4.65 -5.06
C GLU A 60 -6.87 3.59 -6.06
N GLY A 61 -7.19 3.74 -7.34
CA GLY A 61 -6.74 2.82 -8.39
C GLY A 61 -5.22 2.80 -8.56
N VAL A 62 -4.58 1.64 -8.37
CA VAL A 62 -3.12 1.46 -8.48
C VAL A 62 -2.69 0.56 -9.63
N GLY A 63 -3.61 -0.16 -10.26
CA GLY A 63 -3.35 -0.84 -11.51
C GLY A 63 -4.62 -1.26 -12.23
N ILE A 64 -4.52 -1.41 -13.54
CA ILE A 64 -5.57 -1.96 -14.39
C ILE A 64 -4.94 -2.98 -15.34
N TYR A 65 -5.45 -4.21 -15.31
CA TYR A 65 -5.03 -5.29 -16.17
C TYR A 65 -6.11 -5.56 -17.22
N ASN A 66 -5.73 -5.60 -18.50
CA ASN A 66 -6.61 -5.98 -19.60
C ASN A 66 -6.50 -7.49 -19.83
N ILE A 67 -7.61 -8.20 -19.61
CA ILE A 67 -7.68 -9.67 -19.67
C ILE A 67 -7.56 -10.15 -21.12
N GLU A 68 -8.19 -9.47 -22.09
CA GLU A 68 -8.19 -9.91 -23.49
C GLU A 68 -6.83 -9.79 -24.18
N ARG A 69 -6.06 -8.78 -23.77
CA ARG A 69 -4.75 -8.48 -24.35
C ARG A 69 -3.58 -8.99 -23.52
N GLU A 70 -3.90 -9.54 -22.36
CA GLU A 70 -2.93 -9.99 -21.37
C GLU A 70 -1.89 -8.90 -21.01
N GLU A 71 -2.34 -7.65 -20.86
CA GLU A 71 -1.46 -6.48 -20.67
C GLU A 71 -1.90 -5.56 -19.54
N TRP A 72 -0.93 -5.03 -18.79
CA TRP A 72 -1.17 -3.95 -17.83
C TRP A 72 -1.34 -2.62 -18.56
N SER A 73 -2.49 -1.97 -18.38
CA SER A 73 -2.67 -0.57 -18.82
C SER A 73 -1.81 0.37 -17.97
N TYR A 74 -1.74 0.11 -16.67
CA TYR A 74 -0.73 0.67 -15.77
C TYR A 74 -0.63 -0.20 -14.52
N GLN A 75 0.54 -0.14 -13.86
CA GLN A 75 0.85 -0.90 -12.66
C GLN A 75 1.81 -0.07 -11.79
N ASN A 76 1.29 0.58 -10.76
CA ASN A 76 2.09 1.49 -9.93
C ASN A 76 2.80 0.75 -8.79
N GLU A 77 4.09 1.02 -8.59
CA GLU A 77 4.87 0.52 -7.44
C GLU A 77 4.41 1.20 -6.13
N TYR A 78 3.96 2.47 -6.20
CA TYR A 78 3.46 3.22 -5.06
C TYR A 78 2.10 3.83 -5.39
N CYS A 79 1.17 3.84 -4.43
CA CYS A 79 -0.08 4.56 -4.56
C CYS A 79 0.19 6.07 -4.71
N PRO A 80 -0.27 6.73 -5.78
CA PRO A 80 0.02 8.15 -6.03
C PRO A 80 -0.59 9.07 -4.96
N GLU A 81 -1.75 8.69 -4.41
CA GLU A 81 -2.48 9.51 -3.43
C GLU A 81 -1.90 9.40 -2.02
N CYS A 82 -1.61 8.18 -1.56
CA CYS A 82 -1.20 7.96 -0.18
C CYS A 82 0.25 7.53 0.00
N GLY A 83 0.98 7.19 -1.06
CA GLY A 83 2.38 6.73 -1.01
C GLY A 83 2.57 5.33 -0.44
N GLN A 84 1.52 4.52 -0.33
CA GLN A 84 1.61 3.12 0.07
C GLN A 84 2.35 2.32 -1.01
N HIS A 85 3.42 1.63 -0.63
CA HIS A 85 4.13 0.69 -1.48
C HIS A 85 3.23 -0.53 -1.78
N ILE A 86 3.07 -0.85 -3.06
CA ILE A 86 2.21 -1.92 -3.55
C ILE A 86 3.08 -3.14 -3.87
N SER A 87 2.68 -4.30 -3.35
CA SER A 87 3.28 -5.58 -3.73
C SER A 87 2.40 -6.26 -4.78
N TRP A 88 2.95 -6.45 -5.97
CA TRP A 88 2.33 -7.20 -7.06
C TRP A 88 2.74 -8.69 -7.05
N GLU A 89 3.52 -9.13 -6.06
CA GLU A 89 4.01 -10.50 -5.97
C GLU A 89 2.86 -11.52 -5.85
N GLY A 90 2.83 -12.48 -6.78
CA GLY A 90 1.80 -13.50 -6.88
C GLY A 90 0.44 -12.97 -7.35
N ILE A 91 0.44 -11.82 -8.05
CA ILE A 91 -0.67 -11.36 -8.89
C ILE A 91 -0.17 -11.49 -10.32
N ASP A 92 -0.09 -12.74 -10.78
CA ASP A 92 0.24 -13.08 -12.15
C ASP A 92 -1.05 -13.39 -12.90
N SER A 93 -1.05 -13.01 -14.18
CA SER A 93 -2.00 -13.46 -15.17
C SER A 93 -1.69 -14.92 -15.53
N GLU A 94 -2.36 -15.87 -14.89
CA GLU A 94 -2.45 -17.25 -15.40
C GLU A 94 -3.42 -17.35 -16.58
#